data_AF-A0A7X8P9M0-F1
#
_entry.id   AF-A0A7X8P9M0-F1
#
_cell.length_a   1.000
_cell.length_b   1.000
_cell.length_c   1.000
_cell.angle_alpha   90.00
_cell.angle_beta   90.00
_cell.angle_gamma   90.00
#
_symmetry.space_group_name_H-M   'P 1'
#
loop_
_entity.id
_entity.type
_entity.pdbx_description
1 polymer ?
#
loop_
_entity_poly.entity_id
_entity_poly.type
_entity_poly.pdbx_seq_one_letter_code
_entity_poly.pdbx_strand_id
1 'polypeptide(L)'
;MNAAKLNREQKRERRELAKAFDDAWKRETKLAGWDYLKPTSFKTIGEWFVYMNPTISTERYASHISATVKPFLIDDLMSRIMGFDGLNVKPLSTRARGPHCLVVPMFSCSIEKEGDLAEMVKAGLEFLNSMPSRIAATTMEDFIAIAAPPLGQVSANQVAALILAGREQEAADLCRDAIAANQWGGPGRITAEGKVVTFFHFALRWIGEHSAHVRPL
;
A
#
# COMPACT_ATOMS: atom_id res chain seq x y z
N MET A 1 -4.90 2.65 26.03
CA MET A 1 -6.21 2.63 26.72
C MET A 1 -7.23 1.99 25.78
N ASN A 2 -8.00 1.00 26.23
CA ASN A 2 -9.00 0.35 25.38
C ASN A 2 -10.25 1.24 25.30
N ALA A 3 -10.42 1.96 24.19
CA ALA A 3 -11.61 2.79 23.99
C ALA A 3 -12.89 1.93 24.07
N ALA A 4 -13.88 2.41 24.83
CA ALA A 4 -15.15 1.73 25.07
C ALA A 4 -15.90 1.43 23.77
N LYS A 5 -16.60 0.28 23.73
CA LYS A 5 -17.47 -0.07 22.60
C LYS A 5 -18.68 0.84 22.57
N LEU A 6 -19.07 1.26 21.37
CA LEU A 6 -20.23 2.13 21.15
C LEU A 6 -21.56 1.37 21.27
N ASN A 7 -22.56 2.05 21.83
CA ASN A 7 -23.95 1.61 21.82
C ASN A 7 -24.58 1.81 20.42
N ARG A 8 -25.80 1.28 20.20
CA ARG A 8 -26.46 1.31 18.88
C ARG A 8 -26.66 2.73 18.32
N GLU A 9 -27.03 3.68 19.17
CA GLU A 9 -27.26 5.07 18.78
C GLU A 9 -25.94 5.75 18.37
N GLN A 10 -24.90 5.59 19.19
CA GLN A 10 -23.56 6.08 18.89
C GLN A 10 -23.01 5.47 17.59
N LYS A 11 -23.24 4.18 17.33
CA LYS A 11 -22.85 3.56 16.05
C LYS A 11 -23.58 4.18 14.86
N ARG A 12 -24.85 4.56 15.00
CA ARG A 12 -25.63 5.25 13.96
C ARG A 12 -25.04 6.63 13.68
N GLU A 13 -24.81 7.42 14.72
CA GLU A 13 -24.18 8.76 14.62
C GLU A 13 -22.80 8.68 13.94
N ARG A 14 -21.99 7.66 14.29
CA ARG A 14 -20.68 7.46 13.66
C ARG A 14 -20.76 7.10 12.18
N ARG A 15 -21.78 6.34 11.76
CA ARG A 15 -22.01 6.05 10.33
C ARG A 15 -22.43 7.29 9.57
N GLU A 16 -23.27 8.13 10.16
CA GLU A 16 -23.67 9.42 9.59
C GLU A 16 -22.46 10.36 9.47
N LEU A 17 -21.65 10.45 10.52
CA LEU A 17 -20.38 11.19 10.50
C LEU A 17 -19.41 10.64 9.44
N ALA A 18 -19.25 9.31 9.32
CA ALA A 18 -18.37 8.71 8.33
C ALA A 18 -18.82 9.04 6.90
N LYS A 19 -20.13 9.07 6.64
CA LYS A 19 -20.69 9.48 5.35
C LYS A 19 -20.44 10.96 5.07
N ALA A 20 -20.71 11.83 6.05
CA ALA A 20 -20.48 13.27 5.91
C ALA A 20 -18.99 13.60 5.71
N PHE A 21 -18.12 12.89 6.43
CA PHE A 21 -16.68 12.95 6.26
C PHE A 21 -16.25 12.52 4.87
N ASP A 22 -16.74 11.38 4.36
CA ASP A 22 -16.42 10.89 3.01
C ASP A 22 -16.79 11.90 1.91
N ASP A 23 -17.97 12.51 2.02
CA ASP A 23 -18.45 13.51 1.07
C ASP A 23 -17.60 14.80 1.12
N ALA A 24 -17.27 15.29 2.32
CA ALA A 24 -16.39 16.44 2.49
C ALA A 24 -14.97 16.13 2.01
N TRP A 25 -14.40 15.00 2.43
CA TRP A 25 -13.07 14.53 2.04
C TRP A 25 -12.94 14.42 0.52
N LYS A 26 -13.91 13.83 -0.16
CA LYS A 26 -13.97 13.77 -1.64
C LYS A 26 -13.86 15.14 -2.28
N ARG A 27 -14.61 16.13 -1.77
CA ARG A 27 -14.62 17.49 -2.33
C ARG A 27 -13.25 18.14 -2.12
N GLU A 28 -12.76 18.14 -0.88
CA GLU A 28 -11.53 18.86 -0.54
C GLU A 28 -10.29 18.23 -1.17
N THR A 29 -10.21 16.89 -1.22
CA THR A 29 -9.07 16.20 -1.85
C THR A 29 -8.99 16.46 -3.34
N LYS A 30 -10.14 16.49 -4.04
CA LYS A 30 -10.21 16.87 -5.45
C LYS A 30 -9.77 18.32 -5.67
N LEU A 31 -10.17 19.25 -4.80
CA LEU A 31 -9.72 20.65 -4.86
C LEU A 31 -8.20 20.76 -4.64
N ALA A 32 -7.62 19.90 -3.78
CA ALA A 32 -6.18 19.78 -3.59
C ALA A 32 -5.44 19.04 -4.73
N GLY A 33 -6.14 18.68 -5.80
CA GLY A 33 -5.58 17.99 -6.96
C GLY A 33 -5.17 16.55 -6.67
N TRP A 34 -5.92 15.85 -5.81
CA TRP A 34 -5.83 14.41 -5.60
C TRP A 34 -6.97 13.71 -6.31
N ASP A 35 -6.69 12.52 -6.84
CA ASP A 35 -7.74 11.63 -7.32
C ASP A 35 -8.47 10.98 -6.14
N TYR A 36 -9.68 10.50 -6.41
CA TYR A 36 -10.56 9.96 -5.37
C TYR A 36 -11.28 8.67 -5.80
N LEU A 37 -11.23 7.66 -4.93
CA LEU A 37 -11.94 6.40 -5.04
C LEU A 37 -12.39 5.91 -3.64
N LYS A 38 -13.59 6.35 -3.25
CA LYS A 38 -14.26 6.17 -1.94
C LYS A 38 -13.80 4.99 -1.07
N PRO A 39 -13.23 5.19 0.14
CA PRO A 39 -12.99 6.46 0.82
C PRO A 39 -11.60 7.06 0.56
N THR A 40 -10.88 6.57 -0.46
CA THR A 40 -9.45 6.79 -0.55
C THR A 40 -9.08 7.82 -1.58
N SER A 41 -8.02 8.57 -1.29
CA SER A 41 -7.47 9.57 -2.19
C SER A 41 -6.07 9.16 -2.60
N PHE A 42 -5.68 9.43 -3.83
CA PHE A 42 -4.36 9.02 -4.29
C PHE A 42 -3.78 10.02 -5.27
N LYS A 43 -2.45 10.02 -5.35
CA LYS A 43 -1.67 10.93 -6.19
C LYS A 43 -0.29 10.37 -6.44
N THR A 44 0.28 10.75 -7.57
CA THR A 44 1.70 10.54 -7.86
C THR A 44 2.48 11.76 -7.37
N ILE A 45 3.49 11.53 -6.54
CA ILE A 45 4.39 12.57 -6.01
C ILE A 45 5.82 12.14 -6.34
N GLY A 46 6.42 12.79 -7.34
CA GLY A 46 7.68 12.32 -7.92
C GLY A 46 7.53 10.90 -8.48
N GLU A 47 8.41 9.99 -8.06
CA GLU A 47 8.37 8.57 -8.45
C GLU A 47 7.52 7.70 -7.51
N TRP A 48 6.79 8.31 -6.58
CA TRP A 48 6.04 7.60 -5.55
C TRP A 48 4.54 7.69 -5.80
N PHE A 49 3.88 6.54 -5.65
CA PHE A 49 2.44 6.46 -5.54
C PHE A 49 2.03 6.62 -4.08
N VAL A 50 1.12 7.56 -3.81
CA VAL A 50 0.62 7.87 -2.48
C VAL A 50 -0.86 7.56 -2.43
N TYR A 51 -1.24 6.79 -1.43
CA TYR A 51 -2.61 6.36 -1.18
C TYR A 51 -3.00 6.74 0.25
N MET A 52 -4.00 7.59 0.36
CA MET A 52 -4.55 8.10 1.61
C MET A 52 -5.84 7.35 1.94
N ASN A 53 -5.91 6.78 3.14
CA ASN A 53 -7.06 6.06 3.64
C ASN A 53 -7.55 6.66 4.96
N PRO A 54 -8.42 7.67 4.94
CA PRO A 54 -9.11 8.08 6.15
C PRO A 54 -10.08 6.99 6.59
N THR A 55 -10.09 6.71 7.89
CA THR A 55 -10.94 5.71 8.51
C THR A 55 -11.61 6.32 9.73
N ILE A 56 -12.93 6.39 9.69
CA ILE A 56 -13.79 6.75 10.82
C ILE A 56 -14.33 5.45 11.42
N SER A 57 -13.88 5.07 12.61
CA SER A 57 -14.37 3.84 13.25
C SER A 57 -15.85 3.99 13.62
N THR A 58 -16.67 3.03 13.20
CA THR A 58 -18.07 2.93 13.63
C THR A 58 -18.24 2.12 14.91
N GLU A 59 -17.17 1.55 15.45
CA GLU A 59 -17.19 0.65 16.60
C GLU A 59 -16.65 1.29 17.87
N ARG A 60 -15.85 2.35 17.72
CA ARG A 60 -15.19 3.12 18.77
C ARG A 60 -15.11 4.59 18.36
N TYR A 61 -14.90 5.49 19.32
CA TYR A 61 -14.50 6.88 19.05
C TYR A 61 -13.01 6.92 18.68
N ALA A 62 -12.71 6.44 17.48
CA ALA A 62 -11.38 6.46 16.92
C ALA A 62 -11.46 6.74 15.41
N SER A 63 -10.77 7.77 14.98
CA SER A 63 -10.64 8.17 13.59
C SER A 63 -9.17 8.38 13.32
N HIS A 64 -8.71 7.91 12.18
CA HIS A 64 -7.33 8.07 11.77
C HIS A 64 -7.26 8.22 10.27
N ILE A 65 -6.16 8.78 9.80
CA ILE A 65 -5.79 8.78 8.40
C ILE A 65 -4.44 8.08 8.28
N SER A 66 -4.34 7.13 7.36
CA SER A 66 -3.08 6.51 6.99
C SER A 66 -2.71 6.85 5.57
N ALA A 67 -1.41 6.98 5.33
CA ALA A 67 -0.82 7.06 4.01
C ALA A 67 0.01 5.81 3.77
N THR A 68 -0.29 5.13 2.68
CA THR A 68 0.59 4.16 2.06
C THR A 68 1.34 4.85 0.95
N VAL A 69 2.65 4.69 0.96
CA VAL A 69 3.53 5.21 -0.08
C VAL A 69 4.28 4.00 -0.65
N LYS A 70 4.42 3.94 -1.97
CA LYS A 70 5.28 2.95 -2.63
C LYS A 70 5.88 3.51 -3.91
N PRO A 71 7.08 3.08 -4.30
CA PRO A 71 7.63 3.46 -5.59
C PRO A 71 6.70 3.01 -6.71
N PHE A 72 6.47 3.87 -7.70
CA PHE A 72 5.57 3.60 -8.83
C PHE A 72 5.99 2.36 -9.63
N LEU A 73 7.28 2.06 -9.63
CA LEU A 73 7.89 0.91 -10.30
C LEU A 73 7.53 -0.43 -9.67
N ILE A 74 7.13 -0.48 -8.38
CA ILE A 74 6.83 -1.74 -7.69
C ILE A 74 5.68 -2.47 -8.37
N ASP A 75 4.53 -1.82 -8.55
CA ASP A 75 3.35 -2.47 -9.15
C ASP A 75 3.64 -2.95 -10.57
N ASP A 76 4.44 -2.18 -11.30
CA ASP A 76 4.79 -2.48 -12.68
C ASP A 76 5.71 -3.70 -12.77
N LEU A 77 6.74 -3.76 -11.93
CA LEU A 77 7.61 -4.94 -11.83
C LEU A 77 6.82 -6.17 -11.37
N MET A 78 5.96 -6.01 -10.36
CA MET A 78 5.16 -7.12 -9.85
C MET A 78 4.22 -7.70 -10.90
N SER A 79 3.56 -6.87 -11.69
CA SER A 79 2.73 -7.34 -12.81
C SER A 79 3.56 -8.11 -13.84
N ARG A 80 4.75 -7.60 -14.19
CA ARG A 80 5.67 -8.28 -15.11
C ARG A 80 6.15 -9.64 -14.58
N ILE A 81 6.53 -9.70 -13.29
CA ILE A 81 6.91 -10.96 -12.62
C ILE A 81 5.78 -11.99 -12.72
N MET A 82 4.53 -11.55 -12.54
CA MET A 82 3.36 -12.41 -12.60
C MET A 82 2.90 -12.74 -14.03
N GLY A 83 3.59 -12.24 -15.06
CA GLY A 83 3.30 -12.51 -16.46
C GLY A 83 2.18 -11.65 -17.06
N PHE A 84 1.86 -10.51 -16.45
CA PHE A 84 0.95 -9.50 -17.00
C PHE A 84 1.72 -8.35 -17.65
N ASP A 85 1.07 -7.65 -18.57
CA ASP A 85 1.56 -6.35 -19.03
C ASP A 85 1.73 -5.39 -17.84
N GLY A 86 2.79 -4.60 -17.87
CA GLY A 86 3.07 -3.60 -16.84
C GLY A 86 1.88 -2.65 -16.60
N LEU A 87 1.78 -2.13 -15.37
CA LEU A 87 0.72 -1.20 -14.96
C LEU A 87 1.08 0.26 -15.24
N ASN A 88 2.24 0.55 -15.84
CA ASN A 88 2.70 1.91 -16.15
C ASN A 88 1.70 2.75 -16.97
N VAL A 89 0.95 2.14 -17.89
CA VAL A 89 -0.03 2.82 -18.75
C VAL A 89 -1.47 2.75 -18.23
N LYS A 90 -1.71 2.09 -17.09
CA LYS A 90 -3.06 1.93 -16.53
C LYS A 90 -3.44 3.13 -15.64
N PRO A 91 -4.73 3.46 -15.52
CA PRO A 91 -5.18 4.50 -14.60
C PRO A 91 -4.71 4.25 -13.16
N LEU A 92 -4.42 5.32 -12.41
CA LEU A 92 -4.00 5.24 -11.01
C LEU A 92 -5.00 4.50 -10.11
N SER A 93 -6.29 4.53 -10.45
CA SER A 93 -7.32 3.76 -9.76
C SER A 93 -7.09 2.25 -9.82
N THR A 94 -6.52 1.74 -10.92
CA THR A 94 -6.11 0.33 -11.04
C THR A 94 -4.95 0.00 -10.11
N ARG A 95 -4.10 0.96 -9.76
CA ARG A 95 -3.04 0.77 -8.75
C ARG A 95 -3.58 0.86 -7.32
N ALA A 96 -4.61 1.66 -7.11
CA ALA A 96 -5.29 1.81 -5.82
C ALA A 96 -6.22 0.61 -5.46
N ARG A 97 -6.75 -0.13 -6.43
CA ARG A 97 -7.71 -1.24 -6.21
C ARG A 97 -7.54 -2.48 -7.09
N GLY A 98 -6.50 -2.53 -7.89
CA GLY A 98 -6.28 -3.65 -8.80
C GLY A 98 -5.80 -4.92 -8.10
N PRO A 99 -5.61 -6.00 -8.88
CA PRO A 99 -5.21 -7.32 -8.38
C PRO A 99 -3.83 -7.35 -7.73
N HIS A 100 -3.03 -6.29 -7.89
CA HIS A 100 -1.70 -6.14 -7.32
C HIS A 100 -1.60 -4.94 -6.36
N CYS A 101 -2.73 -4.44 -5.86
CA CYS A 101 -2.73 -3.37 -4.86
C CYS A 101 -2.22 -3.92 -3.53
N LEU A 102 -0.90 -3.97 -3.37
CA LEU A 102 -0.26 -4.18 -2.08
C LEU A 102 -0.04 -2.84 -1.41
N VAL A 103 -0.44 -2.76 -0.14
CA VAL A 103 -0.56 -1.51 0.62
C VAL A 103 0.15 -1.71 1.95
N VAL A 104 1.33 -1.09 2.10
CA VAL A 104 2.06 -1.04 3.38
C VAL A 104 1.82 0.34 3.99
N PRO A 105 1.19 0.45 5.17
CA PRO A 105 1.05 1.75 5.83
C PRO A 105 2.43 2.29 6.18
N MET A 106 2.76 3.50 5.72
CA MET A 106 4.04 4.14 6.01
C MET A 106 3.88 5.29 7.01
N PHE A 107 2.81 6.05 6.90
CA PHE A 107 2.53 7.17 7.79
C PHE A 107 1.10 7.08 8.30
N SER A 108 0.87 7.49 9.54
CA SER A 108 -0.47 7.58 10.10
C SER A 108 -0.58 8.74 11.07
N CYS A 109 -1.81 9.23 11.23
CA CYS A 109 -2.15 10.28 12.18
C CYS A 109 -3.55 10.02 12.71
N SER A 110 -3.72 10.22 14.03
CA SER A 110 -5.04 10.22 14.65
C SER A 110 -5.80 11.50 14.32
N ILE A 111 -7.10 11.40 14.13
CA ILE A 111 -7.99 12.55 13.98
C ILE A 111 -8.66 12.76 15.34
N GLU A 112 -8.10 13.66 16.15
CA GLU A 112 -8.42 13.78 17.58
C GLU A 112 -9.73 14.51 17.88
N LYS A 113 -10.17 15.43 17.00
CA LYS A 113 -11.37 16.26 17.18
C LYS A 113 -12.65 15.56 16.69
N GLU A 114 -12.92 14.39 17.27
CA GLU A 114 -14.06 13.54 16.93
C GLU A 114 -15.39 14.29 17.15
N GLY A 115 -16.20 14.40 16.09
CA GLY A 115 -17.51 15.04 16.13
C GLY A 115 -17.57 16.45 15.51
N ASP A 116 -16.43 17.10 15.29
CA ASP A 116 -16.34 18.31 14.47
C ASP A 116 -15.87 17.96 13.07
N LEU A 117 -16.82 17.83 12.14
CA LEU A 117 -16.55 17.47 10.75
C LEU A 117 -15.53 18.40 10.08
N ALA A 118 -15.60 19.71 10.34
CA ALA A 118 -14.72 20.67 9.68
C ALA A 118 -13.28 20.51 10.16
N GLU A 119 -13.09 20.37 11.47
CA GLU A 119 -11.78 20.14 12.05
C GLU A 119 -11.20 18.77 11.69
N MET A 120 -12.03 17.72 11.60
CA MET A 120 -11.61 16.40 11.14
C MET A 120 -11.08 16.45 9.70
N VAL A 121 -11.80 17.13 8.80
CA VAL A 121 -11.39 17.27 7.40
C VAL A 121 -10.12 18.12 7.31
N LYS A 122 -10.04 19.21 8.06
CA LYS A 122 -8.83 20.05 8.15
C LYS A 122 -7.60 19.25 8.56
N ALA A 123 -7.70 18.45 9.63
CA ALA A 123 -6.60 17.58 10.08
C ALA A 123 -6.18 16.58 8.99
N GLY A 124 -7.16 15.97 8.29
CA GLY A 124 -6.88 15.09 7.16
C GLY A 124 -6.15 15.80 6.02
N LEU A 125 -6.55 17.05 5.70
CA LEU A 125 -5.93 17.85 4.65
C LEU A 125 -4.53 18.32 5.02
N GLU A 126 -4.31 18.72 6.27
CA GLU A 126 -2.96 19.04 6.77
C GLU A 126 -2.03 17.83 6.65
N PHE A 127 -2.51 16.64 7.03
CA PHE A 127 -1.74 15.40 6.86
C PHE A 127 -1.45 15.12 5.38
N LEU A 128 -2.46 15.20 4.51
CA LEU A 128 -2.32 15.04 3.05
C LEU A 128 -1.34 16.05 2.43
N ASN A 129 -1.40 17.32 2.83
CA ASN A 129 -0.52 18.38 2.33
C ASN A 129 0.91 18.23 2.84
N SER A 130 1.14 17.47 3.92
CA SER A 130 2.48 17.15 4.41
C SER A 130 3.20 16.06 3.59
N MET A 131 2.47 15.32 2.74
CA MET A 131 3.01 14.16 2.02
C MET A 131 4.20 14.49 1.10
N PRO A 132 4.21 15.59 0.31
CA PRO A 132 5.36 15.93 -0.52
C PRO A 132 6.67 16.02 0.28
N SER A 133 6.66 16.69 1.43
CA SER A 133 7.85 16.84 2.28
C SER A 133 8.29 15.51 2.90
N ARG A 134 7.35 14.65 3.29
CA ARG A 134 7.66 13.30 3.83
C ARG A 134 8.28 12.40 2.77
N ILE A 135 7.75 12.45 1.55
CA ILE A 135 8.20 11.62 0.43
C ILE A 135 9.56 12.08 -0.09
N ALA A 136 9.83 13.39 -0.11
CA ALA A 136 11.13 13.92 -0.52
C ALA A 136 12.29 13.36 0.32
N ALA A 137 12.03 12.97 1.57
CA ALA A 137 13.01 12.35 2.46
C ALA A 137 13.02 10.81 2.41
N THR A 138 12.13 10.17 1.63
CA THR A 138 11.98 8.71 1.60
C THR A 138 12.85 8.10 0.49
N THR A 139 13.66 7.10 0.84
CA THR A 139 14.51 6.35 -0.09
C THR A 139 13.97 4.95 -0.39
N MET A 140 14.53 4.28 -1.41
CA MET A 140 14.22 2.87 -1.68
C MET A 140 14.61 1.98 -0.48
N GLU A 141 15.71 2.29 0.21
CA GLU A 141 16.14 1.55 1.40
C GLU A 141 15.16 1.71 2.56
N ASP A 142 14.63 2.91 2.79
CA ASP A 142 13.58 3.13 3.78
C ASP A 142 12.33 2.30 3.44
N PHE A 143 11.96 2.24 2.15
CA PHE A 143 10.84 1.43 1.71
C PHE A 143 11.10 -0.07 1.90
N ILE A 144 12.31 -0.57 1.59
CA ILE A 144 12.69 -1.98 1.83
C ILE A 144 12.54 -2.32 3.32
N ALA A 145 13.03 -1.45 4.20
CA ALA A 145 12.95 -1.64 5.65
C ALA A 145 11.49 -1.66 6.16
N ILE A 146 10.64 -0.77 5.64
CA ILE A 146 9.22 -0.68 6.05
C ILE A 146 8.39 -1.81 5.42
N ALA A 147 8.74 -2.25 4.20
CA ALA A 147 8.06 -3.34 3.51
C ALA A 147 8.40 -4.72 4.10
N ALA A 148 9.49 -4.82 4.89
CA ALA A 148 9.86 -6.01 5.61
C ALA A 148 8.78 -6.33 6.67
N PRO A 149 8.08 -7.47 6.56
CA PRO A 149 7.08 -7.85 7.54
C PRO A 149 7.76 -8.32 8.86
N PRO A 150 6.99 -8.64 9.92
CA PRO A 150 7.54 -9.20 11.15
C PRO A 150 8.43 -10.43 10.90
N LEU A 151 9.33 -10.70 11.85
CA LEU A 151 10.31 -11.79 11.77
C LEU A 151 9.68 -13.10 11.27
N GLY A 152 10.30 -13.70 10.26
CA GLY A 152 9.87 -14.97 9.70
C GLY A 152 8.74 -14.86 8.66
N GLN A 153 8.35 -13.66 8.24
CA GLN A 153 7.51 -13.45 7.06
C GLN A 153 8.30 -12.78 5.93
N VAL A 154 7.83 -12.94 4.69
CA VAL A 154 8.37 -12.26 3.52
C VAL A 154 7.23 -11.60 2.76
N SER A 155 7.45 -10.36 2.32
CA SER A 155 6.47 -9.57 1.57
C SER A 155 6.89 -9.48 0.10
N ALA A 156 5.93 -9.61 -0.81
CA ALA A 156 6.18 -9.39 -2.24
C ALA A 156 6.67 -7.95 -2.52
N ASN A 157 6.27 -6.95 -1.71
CA ASN A 157 6.79 -5.58 -1.84
C ASN A 157 8.28 -5.51 -1.52
N GLN A 158 8.72 -6.22 -0.47
CA GLN A 158 10.13 -6.24 -0.07
C GLN A 158 10.98 -6.89 -1.17
N VAL A 159 10.53 -8.03 -1.70
CA VAL A 159 11.20 -8.72 -2.81
C VAL A 159 11.26 -7.83 -4.06
N ALA A 160 10.14 -7.21 -4.46
CA ALA A 160 10.12 -6.32 -5.61
C ALA A 160 11.03 -5.09 -5.41
N ALA A 161 11.07 -4.53 -4.20
CA ALA A 161 11.95 -3.41 -3.88
C ALA A 161 13.43 -3.79 -3.93
N LEU A 162 13.81 -4.96 -3.41
CA LEU A 162 15.18 -5.48 -3.50
C LEU A 162 15.59 -5.70 -4.96
N ILE A 163 14.71 -6.24 -5.81
CA ILE A 163 14.97 -6.36 -7.24
C ILE A 163 15.20 -4.99 -7.89
N LEU A 164 14.32 -4.01 -7.63
CA LEU A 164 14.49 -2.65 -8.16
C LEU A 164 15.76 -1.95 -7.66
N ALA A 165 16.26 -2.33 -6.48
CA ALA A 165 17.49 -1.83 -5.91
C ALA A 165 18.76 -2.56 -6.41
N GLY A 166 18.64 -3.53 -7.33
CA GLY A 166 19.78 -4.32 -7.82
C GLY A 166 20.34 -5.29 -6.78
N ARG A 167 19.48 -5.74 -5.85
CA ARG A 167 19.80 -6.73 -4.80
C ARG A 167 19.10 -8.05 -5.08
N GLU A 168 19.20 -8.52 -6.32
CA GLU A 168 18.48 -9.70 -6.82
C GLU A 168 18.85 -10.97 -6.06
N GLN A 169 20.11 -11.10 -5.63
CA GLN A 169 20.55 -12.26 -4.85
C GLN A 169 19.82 -12.33 -3.50
N GLU A 170 19.71 -11.22 -2.79
CA GLU A 170 18.98 -11.14 -1.52
C GLU A 170 17.48 -11.35 -1.73
N ALA A 171 16.92 -10.78 -2.80
CA ALA A 171 15.54 -11.05 -3.19
C ALA A 171 15.30 -12.55 -3.44
N ALA A 172 16.24 -13.23 -4.10
CA ALA A 172 16.17 -14.66 -4.36
C ALA A 172 16.27 -15.48 -3.07
N ASP A 173 17.17 -15.13 -2.16
CA ASP A 173 17.32 -15.81 -0.87
C ASP A 173 16.01 -15.72 -0.05
N LEU A 174 15.43 -14.53 0.08
CA LEU A 174 14.12 -14.35 0.71
C LEU A 174 13.00 -15.16 0.04
N CYS A 175 13.00 -15.24 -1.30
CA CYS A 175 12.00 -16.05 -2.00
C CYS A 175 12.15 -17.54 -1.66
N ARG A 176 13.37 -18.06 -1.58
CA ARG A 176 13.61 -19.47 -1.22
C ARG A 176 13.17 -19.76 0.21
N ASP A 177 13.48 -18.87 1.15
CA ASP A 177 13.06 -18.99 2.54
C ASP A 177 11.52 -18.98 2.67
N ALA A 178 10.86 -18.06 1.96
CA ALA A 178 9.41 -17.96 1.96
C ALA A 178 8.74 -19.22 1.38
N ILE A 179 9.29 -19.79 0.31
CA ILE A 179 8.82 -21.04 -0.29
C ILE A 179 9.01 -22.21 0.67
N ALA A 180 10.18 -22.33 1.30
CA ALA A 180 10.46 -23.38 2.28
C ALA A 180 9.51 -23.31 3.49
N ALA A 181 9.13 -22.10 3.89
CA ALA A 181 8.17 -21.84 4.95
C ALA A 181 6.70 -21.89 4.50
N ASN A 182 6.39 -22.31 3.26
CA ASN A 182 5.04 -22.35 2.67
C ASN A 182 4.29 -21.01 2.76
N GLN A 183 5.00 -19.90 2.66
CA GLN A 183 4.40 -18.57 2.71
C GLN A 183 3.75 -18.22 1.38
N TRP A 184 2.54 -17.68 1.49
CA TRP A 184 1.74 -17.32 0.32
C TRP A 184 2.23 -16.02 -0.35
N GLY A 185 2.59 -15.00 0.44
CA GLY A 185 3.28 -13.79 -0.04
C GLY A 185 2.49 -12.81 -0.91
N GLY A 186 1.24 -13.12 -1.29
CA GLY A 186 0.41 -12.26 -2.13
C GLY A 186 -0.34 -13.02 -3.24
N PRO A 187 -0.28 -12.63 -4.52
CA PRO A 187 -0.90 -13.38 -5.61
C PRO A 187 -0.30 -14.78 -5.77
N GLY A 188 -1.12 -15.78 -6.08
CA GLY A 188 -0.69 -17.16 -6.32
C GLY A 188 -1.72 -17.95 -7.11
N ARG A 189 -1.33 -19.11 -7.64
CA ARG A 189 -2.23 -20.04 -8.34
C ARG A 189 -2.01 -21.47 -7.84
N ILE A 190 -3.06 -22.28 -7.93
CA ILE A 190 -2.98 -23.72 -7.74
C ILE A 190 -2.88 -24.36 -9.13
N THR A 191 -1.89 -25.23 -9.34
CA THR A 191 -1.73 -25.94 -10.61
C THR A 191 -2.77 -27.06 -10.75
N ALA A 192 -2.87 -27.66 -11.94
CA ALA A 192 -3.78 -28.79 -12.17
C ALA A 192 -3.46 -29.99 -11.26
N GLU A 193 -2.21 -30.11 -10.84
CA GLU A 193 -1.69 -31.14 -9.93
C GLU A 193 -1.84 -30.77 -8.44
N GLY A 194 -2.52 -29.67 -8.12
CA GLY A 194 -2.76 -29.21 -6.76
C GLY A 194 -1.58 -28.48 -6.10
N LYS A 195 -0.50 -28.18 -6.84
CA LYS A 195 0.66 -27.47 -6.29
C LYS A 195 0.36 -25.98 -6.18
N VAL A 196 0.69 -25.38 -5.03
CA VAL A 196 0.62 -23.92 -4.84
C VAL A 196 1.86 -23.26 -5.46
N VAL A 197 1.64 -22.33 -6.37
CA VAL A 197 2.68 -21.48 -6.98
C VAL A 197 2.40 -20.04 -6.58
N THR A 198 3.25 -19.52 -5.70
CA THR A 198 3.13 -18.18 -5.11
C THR A 198 3.94 -17.15 -5.90
N PHE A 199 3.75 -15.86 -5.59
CA PHE A 199 4.58 -14.76 -6.11
C PHE A 199 6.08 -15.09 -6.04
N PHE A 200 6.57 -15.69 -4.95
CA PHE A 200 7.99 -16.01 -4.76
C PHE A 200 8.55 -16.97 -5.82
N HIS A 201 7.73 -17.91 -6.31
CA HIS A 201 8.12 -18.80 -7.39
C HIS A 201 8.29 -18.04 -8.72
N PHE A 202 7.37 -17.12 -9.00
CA PHE A 202 7.45 -16.27 -10.17
C PHE A 202 8.64 -15.31 -10.09
N ALA A 203 8.89 -14.72 -8.93
CA ALA A 203 10.02 -13.82 -8.70
C ALA A 203 11.37 -14.54 -8.89
N LEU A 204 11.55 -15.75 -8.35
CA LEU A 204 12.78 -16.54 -8.57
C LEU A 204 13.02 -16.83 -10.06
N ARG A 205 11.96 -17.21 -10.77
CA ARG A 205 12.05 -17.44 -12.22
C ARG A 205 12.45 -16.15 -12.94
N TRP A 206 11.77 -15.04 -12.64
CA TRP A 206 12.05 -13.74 -13.25
C TRP A 206 13.50 -13.29 -13.00
N ILE A 207 13.98 -13.41 -11.76
CA ILE A 207 15.37 -13.12 -11.37
C ILE A 207 16.34 -13.99 -12.20
N GLY A 208 16.09 -15.30 -12.31
CA GLY A 208 16.95 -16.19 -13.09
C GLY A 208 17.00 -15.84 -14.59
N GLU A 209 15.87 -15.43 -15.17
CA GLU A 209 15.77 -15.03 -16.58
C GLU A 209 16.43 -13.66 -16.87
N HIS A 210 16.42 -12.73 -15.90
CA HIS A 210 16.84 -11.33 -16.14
C HIS A 210 18.21 -10.97 -15.52
N SER A 211 18.68 -11.72 -14.52
CA SER A 211 20.00 -11.48 -13.91
C SER A 211 21.16 -12.04 -14.74
N ALA A 212 20.87 -12.93 -15.70
CA ALA A 212 21.88 -13.49 -16.61
C ALA A 212 22.41 -12.48 -17.65
N HIS A 213 21.76 -11.31 -17.79
CA HIS A 213 22.12 -10.27 -18.76
C HIS A 213 22.90 -9.10 -18.18
N VAL A 214 23.20 -9.10 -16.87
CA VAL A 214 24.08 -8.11 -16.22
C VAL A 214 25.32 -8.83 -15.69
N ARG A 215 26.12 -9.43 -16.58
CA ARG A 215 27.55 -9.61 -16.28
C ARG A 215 28.26 -8.36 -16.76
N PRO A 216 28.92 -7.58 -15.88
CA PRO A 216 29.86 -6.58 -16.34
C PRO A 216 30.98 -7.30 -17.09
N LEU A 217 31.29 -6.81 -18.29
CA LEU A 217 32.59 -7.04 -18.94
C LEU A 217 33.69 -6.37 -18.12
#